data_AF-A0A1H9LB58-F1
#
_entry.id   AF-A0A1H9LB58-F1
#
_cell.length_a   1.000
_cell.length_b   1.000
_cell.length_c   1.000
_cell.angle_alpha   90.00
_cell.angle_beta   90.00
_cell.angle_gamma   90.00
#
_symmetry.space_group_name_H-M   'P 1'
#
loop_
_entity.id
_entity.type
_entity.pdbx_description
1 polymer ?
#
loop_
_entity_poly.entity_id
_entity_poly.type
_entity_poly.pdbx_seq_one_letter_code
_entity_poly.pdbx_strand_id
1 'polypeptide(L)'
;MQRISRKKNKIFAVLFISLIFTLAGCGDTSYNVSTTESVVQKAGTVQLYHATESGVEPDSQRYQLMQPDNLASSLEEIIEQMTISDKLSIDKYLIDESRNVTLFVTVKEGITEEELLLNKAAIVRSIDGLESGDVVMVMSNEEGEEIETATYTDATFYYYTD
;
A
#
# COMPACT_ATOMS: atom_id res chain seq x y z
N MET A 1 -76.25 -5.61 15.66
CA MET A 1 -77.08 -5.49 14.45
C MET A 1 -76.16 -5.11 13.29
N GLN A 2 -76.10 -5.95 12.25
CA GLN A 2 -75.25 -5.80 11.07
C GLN A 2 -75.56 -4.52 10.28
N ARG A 3 -74.53 -3.96 9.61
CA ARG A 3 -74.62 -3.64 8.17
C ARG A 3 -73.23 -3.54 7.55
N ILE A 4 -72.86 -4.62 6.87
CA ILE A 4 -71.81 -4.64 5.84
C ILE A 4 -72.43 -4.01 4.58
N SER A 5 -71.70 -3.13 3.91
CA SER A 5 -71.94 -2.83 2.49
C SER A 5 -70.61 -2.67 1.77
N ARG A 6 -70.31 -3.63 0.90
CA ARG A 6 -69.17 -3.66 -0.02
C ARG A 6 -69.53 -2.90 -1.30
N LYS A 7 -68.66 -2.03 -1.81
CA LYS A 7 -68.56 -1.76 -3.27
C LYS A 7 -67.12 -1.48 -3.73
N LYS A 8 -66.56 -2.51 -4.38
CA LYS A 8 -65.78 -2.55 -5.64
C LYS A 8 -64.47 -1.71 -5.78
N ASN A 9 -63.37 -2.46 -5.90
CA ASN A 9 -62.05 -2.06 -6.41
C ASN A 9 -62.09 -1.49 -7.84
N LYS A 10 -61.10 -0.63 -8.15
CA LYS A 10 -60.35 -0.42 -9.43
C LYS A 10 -59.31 0.70 -9.17
N ILE A 11 -58.07 0.37 -8.80
CA ILE A 11 -56.81 0.37 -9.62
C ILE A 11 -56.66 1.56 -10.60
N PHE A 12 -55.45 2.13 -10.57
CA PHE A 12 -54.75 3.09 -11.46
C PHE A 12 -54.62 4.51 -10.88
N ALA A 13 -53.47 4.83 -10.28
CA ALA A 13 -52.29 5.46 -10.93
C ALA A 13 -52.60 6.92 -11.32
N VAL A 14 -51.88 7.94 -10.85
CA VAL A 14 -50.54 8.38 -11.29
C VAL A 14 -50.17 9.52 -10.31
N LEU A 15 -49.16 9.38 -9.44
CA LEU A 15 -47.74 9.68 -9.66
C LEU A 15 -47.47 11.09 -10.25
N PHE A 16 -47.63 12.11 -9.40
CA PHE A 16 -47.08 13.45 -9.62
C PHE A 16 -46.75 14.07 -8.26
N ILE A 17 -45.53 13.81 -7.75
CA ILE A 17 -44.93 14.62 -6.69
C ILE A 17 -43.50 14.93 -7.13
N SER A 18 -43.40 15.90 -8.03
CA SER A 18 -42.19 16.72 -8.17
C SER A 18 -42.28 17.81 -7.11
N LEU A 19 -41.59 17.63 -5.99
CA LEU A 19 -41.36 18.71 -5.04
C LEU A 19 -39.87 18.75 -4.72
N ILE A 20 -39.18 19.56 -5.53
CA ILE A 20 -37.82 20.02 -5.30
C ILE A 20 -37.86 20.91 -4.06
N PHE A 21 -37.49 20.36 -2.91
CA PHE A 21 -37.12 21.15 -1.74
C PHE A 21 -35.62 21.39 -1.77
N THR A 22 -35.22 22.47 -2.44
CA THR A 22 -33.98 23.17 -2.12
C THR A 22 -34.21 23.96 -0.84
N LEU A 23 -33.72 23.46 0.29
CA LEU A 23 -33.52 24.24 1.49
C LEU A 23 -32.14 23.92 2.08
N ALA A 24 -31.40 25.00 2.28
CA ALA A 24 -30.07 25.03 2.84
C ALA A 24 -30.03 24.47 4.27
N GLY A 25 -29.10 23.57 4.52
CA GLY A 25 -28.37 23.45 5.78
C GLY A 25 -26.90 23.71 5.44
N CYS A 26 -26.29 24.81 5.88
CA CYS A 26 -25.62 24.92 7.17
C CYS A 26 -24.75 23.68 7.36
N GLY A 27 -23.55 23.67 6.80
CA GLY A 27 -22.43 24.36 7.43
C GLY A 27 -21.78 23.42 8.42
N ASP A 28 -21.36 22.25 7.94
CA ASP A 28 -20.38 21.41 8.63
C ASP A 28 -19.04 21.78 8.01
N THR A 29 -18.27 22.61 8.69
CA THR A 29 -16.82 22.61 8.52
C THR A 29 -16.32 21.28 9.08
N SER A 30 -16.52 20.22 8.30
CA SER A 30 -15.56 19.14 8.29
C SER A 30 -14.26 19.79 7.86
N TYR A 31 -13.41 20.02 8.87
CA TYR A 31 -11.98 20.12 8.66
C TYR A 31 -11.62 18.84 7.90
N ASN A 32 -11.65 18.95 6.57
CA ASN A 32 -10.74 18.17 5.76
C ASN A 32 -9.39 18.54 6.33
N VAL A 33 -8.88 17.70 7.22
CA VAL A 33 -7.45 17.46 7.27
C VAL A 33 -7.17 16.91 5.88
N SER A 34 -7.02 17.85 4.94
CA SER A 34 -6.34 17.62 3.69
C SER A 34 -4.95 17.30 4.14
N THR A 35 -4.69 16.03 4.42
CA THR A 35 -3.36 15.45 4.38
C THR A 35 -2.92 15.44 2.92
N THR A 36 -2.91 16.63 2.31
CA THR A 36 -2.07 16.98 1.18
C THR A 36 -0.83 17.62 1.77
N GLU A 37 -0.15 16.91 2.65
CA GLU A 37 1.25 16.64 2.35
C GLU A 37 1.18 15.50 1.31
N SER A 38 0.87 15.70 0.03
CA SER A 38 1.73 16.43 -0.90
C SER A 38 3.10 16.70 -0.28
N VAL A 39 3.73 15.63 0.21
CA VAL A 39 5.17 15.53 0.37
C VAL A 39 5.67 15.90 -1.01
N VAL A 40 6.02 17.17 -1.16
CA VAL A 40 6.94 17.61 -2.20
C VAL A 40 8.08 16.61 -2.06
N GLN A 41 8.16 15.64 -2.98
CA GLN A 41 9.36 14.85 -3.20
C GLN A 41 10.45 15.91 -3.35
N LYS A 42 11.12 16.25 -2.24
CA LYS A 42 12.36 17.00 -2.33
C LYS A 42 13.23 16.11 -3.18
N ALA A 43 13.62 16.62 -4.34
CA ALA A 43 14.43 15.89 -5.29
C ALA A 43 15.56 15.16 -4.54
N GLY A 44 15.57 13.83 -4.68
CA GLY A 44 16.53 12.96 -4.01
C GLY A 44 16.26 12.58 -2.56
N THR A 45 15.04 12.71 -2.05
CA THR A 45 14.65 12.11 -0.76
C THR A 45 13.61 11.01 -0.91
N VAL A 46 13.80 9.89 -0.20
CA VAL A 46 12.90 8.73 -0.19
C VAL A 46 12.35 8.50 1.21
N GLN A 47 11.16 7.91 1.29
CA GLN A 47 10.60 7.44 2.55
C GLN A 47 10.99 5.97 2.71
N LEU A 48 11.71 5.64 3.79
CA LEU A 48 11.94 4.26 4.18
C LEU A 48 10.82 3.80 5.10
N TYR A 49 10.55 2.50 5.06
CA TYR A 49 9.53 1.84 5.86
C TYR A 49 10.13 0.63 6.57
N HIS A 50 9.60 0.30 7.74
CA HIS A 50 9.97 -0.88 8.50
C HIS A 50 8.73 -1.65 8.98
N ALA A 51 8.92 -2.95 9.19
CA ALA A 51 7.88 -3.81 9.76
C ALA A 51 7.82 -3.64 11.29
N THR A 52 6.62 -3.62 11.83
CA THR A 52 6.30 -3.64 13.26
C THR A 52 5.46 -4.88 13.58
N GLU A 53 5.06 -5.07 14.84
CA GLU A 53 4.16 -6.18 15.22
C GLU A 53 2.76 -6.06 14.59
N SER A 54 2.34 -4.85 14.21
CA SER A 54 0.96 -4.57 13.78
C SER A 54 0.85 -4.05 12.34
N GLY A 55 1.96 -3.82 11.65
CA GLY A 55 1.92 -3.24 10.31
C GLY A 55 3.26 -2.75 9.79
N VAL A 56 3.20 -1.92 8.74
CA VAL A 56 4.36 -1.27 8.13
C VAL A 56 4.29 0.22 8.40
N GLU A 57 5.31 0.75 9.07
CA GLU A 57 5.37 2.16 9.46
C GLU A 57 6.49 2.89 8.70
N PRO A 58 6.29 4.18 8.37
CA PRO A 58 7.36 5.00 7.81
C PRO A 58 8.39 5.34 8.89
N ASP A 59 9.67 5.37 8.49
CA ASP A 59 10.73 5.91 9.34
C ASP A 59 10.46 7.39 9.68
N SER A 60 10.88 7.80 10.87
CA SER A 60 10.65 9.15 11.40
C SER A 60 11.21 10.28 10.54
N GLN A 61 12.21 9.98 9.68
CA GLN A 61 12.84 10.93 8.80
C GLN A 61 12.99 10.33 7.40
N ARG A 62 12.84 11.17 6.37
CA ARG A 62 13.13 10.77 4.99
C ARG A 62 14.63 10.62 4.82
N TYR A 63 15.03 9.58 4.09
CA TYR A 63 16.42 9.37 3.72
C TYR A 63 16.79 10.25 2.52
N GLN A 64 17.98 10.85 2.56
CA GLN A 64 18.51 11.69 1.48
C GLN A 64 19.47 10.83 0.65
N LEU A 65 19.09 10.52 -0.59
CA LEU A 65 19.92 9.80 -1.53
C LEU A 65 21.16 10.62 -1.89
N MET A 66 22.32 9.96 -1.95
CA MET A 66 23.55 10.58 -2.41
C MET A 66 23.59 10.74 -3.92
N GLN A 67 23.03 9.76 -4.65
CA GLN A 67 23.02 9.73 -6.12
C GLN A 67 21.60 9.51 -6.69
N PRO A 68 20.68 10.47 -6.50
CA PRO A 68 19.27 10.28 -6.85
C PRO A 68 18.98 10.06 -8.34
N ASP A 69 19.89 10.49 -9.22
CA ASP A 69 19.75 10.29 -10.67
C ASP A 69 20.20 8.89 -11.13
N ASN A 70 20.80 8.09 -10.23
CA ASN A 70 21.27 6.73 -10.52
C ASN A 70 20.43 5.71 -9.73
N LEU A 71 19.58 4.97 -10.44
CA LEU A 71 18.70 3.96 -9.84
C LEU A 71 19.49 2.85 -9.12
N ALA A 72 20.60 2.38 -9.69
CA ALA A 72 21.37 1.30 -9.10
C ALA A 72 22.02 1.72 -7.78
N SER A 73 22.62 2.91 -7.75
CA SER A 73 23.20 3.49 -6.54
C SER A 73 22.12 3.79 -5.50
N SER A 74 20.99 4.37 -5.92
CA SER A 74 19.89 4.68 -5.02
C SER A 74 19.27 3.43 -4.41
N LEU A 75 19.12 2.35 -5.19
CA LEU A 75 18.61 1.07 -4.70
C LEU A 75 19.56 0.43 -3.69
N GLU A 76 20.87 0.44 -3.96
CA GLU A 76 21.89 -0.05 -3.04
C GLU A 76 21.84 0.73 -1.71
N GLU A 77 21.78 2.07 -1.77
CA GLU A 77 21.60 2.91 -0.58
C GLU A 77 20.32 2.56 0.19
N ILE A 78 19.19 2.34 -0.49
CA ILE A 78 17.95 1.93 0.19
C ILE A 78 18.10 0.57 0.89
N ILE A 79 18.69 -0.41 0.21
CA ILE A 79 18.90 -1.76 0.78
C ILE A 79 19.82 -1.69 2.00
N GLU A 80 20.83 -0.83 1.99
CA GLU A 80 21.74 -0.67 3.12
C GLU A 80 21.11 0.05 4.33
N GLN A 81 20.18 0.97 4.09
CA GLN A 81 19.63 1.84 5.13
C GLN A 81 18.30 1.35 5.69
N MET A 82 17.60 0.46 4.98
CA MET A 82 16.33 -0.07 5.45
C MET A 82 16.47 -0.92 6.70
N THR A 83 15.47 -0.84 7.57
CA THR A 83 15.36 -1.73 8.72
C THR A 83 14.50 -2.92 8.34
N ILE A 84 15.13 -4.08 8.17
CA ILE A 84 14.47 -5.37 7.93
C ILE A 84 14.71 -6.33 9.10
N SER A 85 13.87 -7.36 9.22
CA SER A 85 14.06 -8.46 10.18
C SER A 85 15.45 -9.08 10.02
N ASP A 86 16.10 -9.42 11.14
CA ASP A 86 17.39 -10.12 11.16
C ASP A 86 17.30 -11.55 10.59
N LYS A 87 16.07 -12.05 10.38
CA LYS A 87 15.75 -13.30 9.72
C LYS A 87 15.64 -13.17 8.19
N LEU A 88 15.86 -11.99 7.64
CA LEU A 88 15.91 -11.73 6.21
C LEU A 88 17.25 -11.14 5.82
N SER A 89 17.69 -11.45 4.61
CA SER A 89 18.87 -10.86 3.98
C SER A 89 18.57 -10.62 2.51
N ILE A 90 18.89 -9.43 2.01
CA ILE A 90 18.86 -9.15 0.57
C ILE A 90 20.28 -9.34 0.06
N ASP A 91 20.54 -10.47 -0.61
CA ASP A 91 21.91 -10.89 -0.93
C ASP A 91 22.44 -10.26 -2.22
N LYS A 92 21.52 -9.99 -3.16
CA LYS A 92 21.82 -9.37 -4.45
C LYS A 92 20.56 -8.78 -5.06
N TYR A 93 20.76 -7.90 -6.03
CA TYR A 93 19.70 -7.33 -6.83
C TYR A 93 20.08 -7.30 -8.32
N LEU A 94 19.07 -7.24 -9.18
CA LEU A 94 19.21 -7.01 -10.61
C LEU A 94 18.28 -5.89 -11.04
N ILE A 95 18.72 -5.08 -12.00
CA ILE A 95 17.91 -4.05 -12.64
C ILE A 95 17.92 -4.35 -14.13
N ASP A 96 16.74 -4.48 -14.74
CA ASP A 96 16.63 -4.72 -16.18
C ASP A 96 16.57 -3.41 -17.00
N GLU A 97 16.53 -3.53 -18.32
CA GLU A 97 16.44 -2.38 -19.24
C GLU A 97 15.15 -1.56 -19.05
N SER A 98 14.10 -2.17 -18.51
CA SER A 98 12.82 -1.53 -18.19
C SER A 98 12.79 -0.95 -16.77
N ARG A 99 13.93 -0.95 -16.05
CA ARG A 99 14.07 -0.51 -14.66
C ARG A 99 13.28 -1.36 -13.65
N ASN A 100 12.89 -2.58 -14.02
CA ASN A 100 12.33 -3.53 -13.06
C ASN A 100 13.45 -4.02 -12.14
N VAL A 101 13.11 -4.21 -10.87
CA VAL A 101 14.05 -4.61 -9.83
C VAL A 101 13.76 -6.05 -9.43
N THR A 102 14.76 -6.92 -9.49
CA THR A 102 14.68 -8.26 -8.90
C THR A 102 15.58 -8.33 -7.68
N LEU A 103 15.00 -8.58 -6.52
CA LEU A 103 15.71 -8.82 -5.26
C LEU A 103 15.82 -10.32 -5.01
N PHE A 104 16.98 -10.76 -4.55
CA PHE A 104 17.20 -12.13 -4.10
C PHE A 104 17.33 -12.12 -2.59
N VAL A 105 16.39 -12.78 -1.92
CA VAL A 105 16.19 -12.66 -0.49
C VAL A 105 16.39 -14.02 0.16
N THR A 106 17.34 -14.13 1.09
CA THR A 106 17.46 -15.32 1.95
C THR A 106 16.57 -15.16 3.17
N VAL A 107 15.78 -16.21 3.43
CA VAL A 107 14.84 -16.32 4.54
C VAL A 107 15.36 -17.35 5.54
N LYS A 108 15.68 -16.88 6.75
CA LYS A 108 16.22 -17.71 7.84
C LYS A 108 15.10 -18.42 8.60
N GLU A 109 15.47 -19.50 9.29
CA GLU A 109 14.51 -20.23 10.12
C GLU A 109 13.86 -19.34 11.21
N GLY A 110 12.61 -19.65 11.54
CA GLY A 110 11.89 -19.03 12.65
C GLY A 110 11.19 -17.69 12.34
N ILE A 111 11.16 -17.26 11.08
CA ILE A 111 10.30 -16.17 10.64
C ILE A 111 8.86 -16.66 10.47
N THR A 112 7.90 -15.87 10.92
CA THR A 112 6.47 -16.18 10.73
C THR A 112 5.99 -15.70 9.36
N GLU A 113 4.90 -16.28 8.84
CA GLU A 113 4.31 -15.82 7.57
C GLU A 113 3.89 -14.34 7.63
N GLU A 114 3.39 -13.89 8.77
CA GLU A 114 3.00 -12.50 9.02
C GLU A 114 4.21 -11.57 9.05
N GLU A 115 5.26 -11.92 9.81
CA GLU A 115 6.52 -11.17 9.84
C GLU A 115 7.13 -11.06 8.44
N LEU A 116 7.14 -12.16 7.68
CA LEU A 116 7.61 -12.19 6.30
C LEU A 116 6.78 -11.26 5.40
N LEU A 117 5.44 -11.31 5.52
CA LEU A 117 4.54 -10.46 4.74
C LEU A 117 4.78 -8.97 5.02
N LEU A 118 4.93 -8.59 6.28
CA LEU A 118 5.17 -7.19 6.67
C LEU A 118 6.54 -6.70 6.19
N ASN A 119 7.57 -7.55 6.25
CA ASN A 119 8.89 -7.19 5.72
C ASN A 119 8.87 -7.05 4.19
N LYS A 120 8.19 -7.95 3.45
CA LYS A 120 7.99 -7.81 2.00
C LYS A 120 7.33 -6.48 1.66
N ALA A 121 6.28 -6.13 2.40
CA ALA A 121 5.56 -4.88 2.24
C ALA A 121 6.44 -3.65 2.51
N ALA A 122 7.22 -3.65 3.59
CA ALA A 122 8.16 -2.59 3.92
C ALA A 122 9.24 -2.40 2.83
N ILE A 123 9.76 -3.51 2.28
CA ILE A 123 10.75 -3.48 1.20
C ILE A 123 10.16 -2.83 -0.06
N VAL A 124 9.00 -3.29 -0.52
CA VAL A 124 8.36 -2.78 -1.74
C VAL A 124 8.02 -1.31 -1.59
N ARG A 125 7.47 -0.89 -0.45
CA ARG A 125 7.16 0.51 -0.17
C ARG A 125 8.37 1.42 -0.14
N SER A 126 9.50 0.94 0.37
CA SER A 126 10.74 1.72 0.38
C SER A 126 11.29 1.90 -1.02
N ILE A 127 11.17 0.90 -1.89
CA ILE A 127 11.69 0.92 -3.27
C ILE A 127 10.77 1.71 -4.22
N ASP A 128 9.46 1.69 -4.00
CA ASP A 128 8.48 2.42 -4.82
C ASP A 128 8.82 3.93 -4.96
N GLY A 129 9.52 4.49 -3.97
CA GLY A 129 10.03 5.85 -4.00
C GLY A 129 11.11 6.17 -5.04
N LEU A 130 11.68 5.17 -5.75
CA LEU A 130 12.79 5.31 -6.70
C LEU A 130 12.38 5.47 -8.18
N GLU A 131 11.08 5.58 -8.48
CA GLU A 131 10.59 5.49 -9.87
C GLU A 131 11.15 4.25 -10.60
N SER A 132 11.16 3.11 -9.88
CA SER A 132 11.45 1.80 -10.46
C SER A 132 10.23 1.27 -11.20
N GLY A 133 10.46 0.26 -12.05
CA GLY A 133 9.38 -0.59 -12.56
C GLY A 133 8.88 -1.56 -11.48
N ASP A 134 8.49 -2.75 -11.90
CA ASP A 134 8.01 -3.80 -10.99
C ASP A 134 9.12 -4.29 -10.07
N VAL A 135 8.75 -4.68 -8.83
CA VAL A 135 9.66 -5.28 -7.86
C VAL A 135 9.38 -6.78 -7.76
N VAL A 136 10.33 -7.60 -8.19
CA VAL A 136 10.28 -9.06 -8.07
C VAL A 136 11.13 -9.49 -6.88
N MET A 137 10.61 -10.39 -6.05
CA MET A 137 11.42 -11.05 -5.02
C MET A 137 11.54 -12.54 -5.34
N VAL A 138 12.78 -13.01 -5.39
CA VAL A 138 13.15 -14.42 -5.45
C VAL A 138 13.65 -14.80 -4.06
N MET A 139 12.88 -15.60 -3.33
CA MET A 139 13.20 -16.01 -1.97
C MET A 139 13.74 -17.42 -1.93
N SER A 140 14.79 -17.61 -1.12
CA SER A 140 15.38 -18.91 -0.84
C SER A 140 15.54 -19.13 0.66
N ASN A 141 15.56 -20.37 1.11
CA ASN A 141 15.97 -20.71 2.48
C ASN A 141 17.50 -20.67 2.63
N GLU A 142 18.01 -20.90 3.85
CA GLU A 142 19.46 -20.92 4.14
C GLU A 142 20.22 -22.04 3.42
N GLU A 143 19.52 -23.06 2.91
CA GLU A 143 20.10 -24.15 2.10
C GLU A 143 20.17 -23.79 0.60
N GLY A 144 19.62 -22.63 0.21
CA GLY A 144 19.57 -22.15 -1.17
C GLY A 144 18.41 -22.73 -1.98
N GLU A 145 17.45 -23.40 -1.35
CA GLU A 145 16.24 -23.87 -2.01
C GLU A 145 15.27 -22.71 -2.20
N GLU A 146 14.75 -22.54 -3.42
CA GLU A 146 13.74 -21.53 -3.71
C GLU A 146 12.43 -21.88 -3.00
N ILE A 147 11.95 -20.94 -2.17
CA ILE A 147 10.67 -21.07 -1.48
C ILE A 147 9.56 -20.31 -2.20
N GLU A 148 9.88 -19.22 -2.88
CA GLU A 148 8.90 -18.38 -3.56
C GLU A 148 9.55 -17.45 -4.59
N THR A 149 8.89 -17.26 -5.73
CA THR A 149 9.16 -16.16 -6.65
C THR A 149 7.85 -15.43 -6.94
N ALA A 150 7.80 -14.12 -6.65
CA ALA A 150 6.61 -13.31 -6.85
C ALA A 150 6.93 -11.87 -7.26
N THR A 151 6.03 -11.29 -8.06
CA THR A 151 6.08 -9.87 -8.46
C THR A 151 5.16 -9.07 -7.54
N TYR A 152 5.69 -7.97 -7.03
CA TYR A 152 5.04 -7.11 -6.07
C TYR A 152 4.97 -5.67 -6.57
N THR A 153 3.88 -5.01 -6.18
CA THR A 153 3.63 -3.57 -6.31
C THR A 153 3.14 -3.08 -4.94
N ASP A 154 3.13 -1.76 -4.67
CA ASP A 154 2.54 -1.27 -3.41
C ASP A 154 1.07 -1.72 -3.26
N ALA A 155 0.33 -1.84 -4.37
CA ALA A 155 -1.04 -2.34 -4.40
C ALA A 155 -1.18 -3.85 -4.10
N THR A 156 -0.07 -4.60 -3.99
CA THR A 156 -0.08 -6.03 -3.66
C THR A 156 -0.40 -6.28 -2.19
N PHE A 157 -0.22 -5.29 -1.32
CA PHE A 157 -0.42 -5.45 0.12
C PHE A 157 -1.70 -4.74 0.59
N TYR A 158 -2.62 -5.51 1.17
CA TYR A 158 -3.82 -4.97 1.82
C TYR A 158 -3.56 -4.82 3.31
N TYR A 159 -3.62 -3.60 3.81
CA TYR A 159 -3.55 -3.29 5.22
C TYR A 159 -4.97 -3.17 5.76
N TYR A 160 -5.27 -3.82 6.89
CA TYR A 160 -6.50 -3.53 7.62
C TYR A 160 -6.38 -2.12 8.19
N THR A 161 -7.16 -1.18 7.64
CA THR A 161 -7.34 0.13 8.25
C THR A 161 -8.34 -0.01 9.40
N ASP A 162 -7.90 0.30 10.62
CA ASP A 162 -8.80 0.51 11.77
C ASP A 162 -9.82 1.63 11.51
#